data_AF-A0A7W7Z4X8-F1
#
_entry.id   AF-A0A7W7Z4X8-F1
#
_cell.length_a   1.000
_cell.length_b   1.000
_cell.length_c   1.000
_cell.angle_alpha   90.00
_cell.angle_beta   90.00
_cell.angle_gamma   90.00
#
_symmetry.space_group_name_H-M   'P 1'
#
loop_
_entity.id
_entity.type
_entity.pdbx_description
1 polymer ?
#
loop_
_entity_poly.entity_id
_entity_poly.type
_entity_poly.pdbx_seq_one_letter_code
_entity_poly.pdbx_strand_id
1 'polypeptide(L)'
;MHVDPLAPPEAGLEAVIRQWRVAKSLERLRAQINAAFPHRSKASDGTIGDPAHQSRSSDHNPWVVDGAIGVVTAFDVTHDPANGCDAGKIAAALRASKDSRLKYIIWNRRIANASAVGASPAWTWRTYTGTNPHNHHCHISVRPEKAAFHDAQDWTFQGQQLPEEALAENAEDAERTLIAADLAALPGNDDRPLLERLVDAQDEIGSLLATHAAKTRQARAEDTEEAPRPTFEQLRPEYEALWAGCVVRHERAGEVAWHRNKLLQYKPRYEQVGAATRAPWWFIGIVHALEASFNFQGHLHNGDPLSVRTVNVPANRPRQWNPPNDWASSAIDAITGEGFAG
;
A
#
# COMPACT_ATOMS: atom_id res chain seq x y z
N MET A 1 -33.89 -8.67 7.00
CA MET A 1 -33.77 -9.71 8.03
C MET A 1 -34.68 -9.32 9.19
N HIS A 2 -35.55 -10.22 9.61
CA HIS A 2 -36.54 -10.02 10.67
C HIS A 2 -35.83 -10.18 12.03
N VAL A 3 -36.01 -9.24 12.97
CA VAL A 3 -35.47 -9.35 14.33
C VAL A 3 -36.65 -9.50 15.29
N ASP A 4 -36.67 -10.61 16.01
CA ASP A 4 -37.68 -10.98 16.99
C ASP A 4 -37.46 -10.18 18.29
N PRO A 5 -38.44 -9.39 18.77
CA PRO A 5 -38.30 -8.52 19.94
C PRO A 5 -38.35 -9.25 21.30
N LEU A 6 -38.42 -10.60 21.33
CA LEU A 6 -38.51 -11.38 22.56
C LEU A 6 -37.39 -12.42 22.76
N ALA A 7 -36.30 -12.34 22.00
CA ALA A 7 -35.10 -13.12 22.32
C ALA A 7 -34.54 -12.65 23.68
N PRO A 8 -34.29 -13.55 24.67
CA PRO A 8 -33.55 -13.18 25.86
C PRO A 8 -32.18 -12.62 25.44
N PRO A 9 -31.60 -11.64 26.17
CA PRO A 9 -30.32 -11.08 25.79
C PRO A 9 -29.34 -12.25 25.71
N GLU A 10 -28.87 -12.55 24.48
CA GLU A 10 -27.71 -13.40 24.33
C GLU A 10 -26.64 -12.79 25.22
N ALA A 11 -26.14 -13.58 26.16
CA ALA A 11 -24.98 -13.21 26.95
C ALA A 11 -23.82 -13.06 25.96
N GLY A 12 -23.71 -11.84 25.41
CA GLY A 12 -22.67 -11.47 24.49
C GLY A 12 -21.35 -11.85 25.11
N LEU A 13 -20.51 -12.50 24.30
CA LEU A 13 -19.12 -12.87 24.54
C LEU A 13 -18.20 -11.64 24.83
N GLU A 14 -18.71 -10.61 25.52
CA GLU A 14 -18.00 -9.39 25.90
C GLU A 14 -17.51 -9.43 27.36
N ALA A 15 -17.77 -10.50 28.10
CA ALA A 15 -17.25 -10.70 29.45
C ALA A 15 -16.62 -12.09 29.58
N VAL A 16 -15.30 -12.21 29.40
CA VAL A 16 -14.28 -12.87 30.27
C VAL A 16 -12.91 -12.89 29.56
N ILE A 17 -12.28 -11.75 29.26
CA ILE A 17 -10.80 -11.67 29.24
C ILE A 17 -10.41 -10.42 30.03
N ARG A 18 -10.46 -10.50 31.37
CA ARG A 18 -9.95 -9.43 32.25
C ARG A 18 -8.45 -9.53 32.51
N GLN A 19 -7.83 -10.67 32.16
CA GLN A 19 -6.41 -10.91 32.35
C GLN A 19 -5.79 -11.33 31.03
N TRP A 20 -4.73 -10.63 30.64
CA TRP A 20 -3.92 -10.98 29.49
C TRP A 20 -2.44 -10.97 29.88
N ARG A 21 -1.63 -11.67 29.10
CA ARG A 21 -0.16 -11.63 29.19
C ARG A 21 0.46 -11.68 27.80
N VAL A 22 1.73 -11.29 27.71
CA VAL A 22 2.53 -11.52 26.50
C VAL A 22 2.94 -13.00 26.44
N ALA A 23 3.16 -13.51 25.23
CA ALA A 23 3.82 -14.80 25.04
C ALA A 23 5.16 -14.83 25.79
N LYS A 24 5.42 -15.89 26.57
CA LYS A 24 6.66 -16.03 27.36
C LYS A 24 7.89 -16.08 26.45
N SER A 25 7.72 -16.65 25.24
CA SER A 25 8.74 -16.63 24.20
C SER A 25 9.14 -15.20 23.81
N LEU A 26 8.17 -14.30 23.61
CA LEU A 26 8.42 -12.90 23.31
C LEU A 26 8.97 -12.10 24.50
N GLU A 27 8.55 -12.42 25.73
CA GLU A 27 9.15 -11.85 26.94
C GLU A 27 10.63 -12.21 27.04
N ARG A 28 11.00 -13.46 26.73
CA ARG A 28 12.40 -13.90 26.67
C ARG A 28 13.18 -13.14 25.60
N LEU A 29 12.62 -13.03 24.38
CA LEU A 29 13.25 -12.27 23.29
C LEU A 29 13.50 -10.81 23.69
N ARG A 30 12.48 -10.14 24.25
CA ARG A 30 12.58 -8.76 24.72
C ARG A 30 13.65 -8.60 25.80
N ALA A 31 13.73 -9.54 26.74
CA ALA A 31 14.77 -9.53 27.78
C ALA A 31 16.17 -9.67 27.18
N GLN A 32 16.37 -10.58 26.21
CA GLN A 32 17.66 -10.74 25.55
C GLN A 32 18.04 -9.50 24.73
N ILE A 33 17.08 -8.89 24.00
CA ILE A 33 17.33 -7.65 23.24
C ILE A 33 17.70 -6.50 24.20
N ASN A 34 17.03 -6.38 25.35
CA ASN A 34 17.38 -5.37 26.36
C ASN A 34 18.77 -5.60 26.96
N ALA A 35 19.16 -6.85 27.19
CA ALA A 35 20.48 -7.19 27.69
C ALA A 35 21.57 -6.91 26.63
N ALA A 36 21.29 -7.21 25.36
CA ALA A 36 22.16 -6.95 24.22
C ALA A 36 22.35 -5.45 23.94
N PHE A 37 21.29 -4.64 24.11
CA PHE A 37 21.30 -3.21 23.82
C PHE A 37 20.72 -2.42 25.00
N PRO A 38 21.46 -2.28 26.12
CA PRO A 38 20.94 -1.68 27.35
C PRO A 38 20.41 -0.24 27.19
N HIS A 39 21.02 0.51 26.27
CA HIS A 39 20.72 1.93 26.03
C HIS A 39 19.70 2.17 24.91
N ARG A 40 19.16 1.10 24.29
CA ARG A 40 18.19 1.29 23.21
C ARG A 40 16.94 2.05 23.67
N SER A 41 16.46 2.89 22.78
CA SER A 41 15.13 3.46 22.79
C SER A 41 14.08 2.35 22.80
N LYS A 42 12.99 2.64 23.51
CA LYS A 42 11.79 1.81 23.62
C LYS A 42 10.56 2.57 23.10
N ALA A 43 10.77 3.66 22.37
CA ALA A 43 9.71 4.60 21.96
C ALA A 43 8.61 3.95 21.12
N SER A 44 8.95 2.90 20.38
CA SER A 44 8.02 2.12 19.55
C SER A 44 7.89 0.67 20.03
N ASP A 45 8.29 0.36 21.27
CA ASP A 45 8.06 -0.97 21.83
C ASP A 45 6.55 -1.16 22.06
N GLY A 46 5.98 -2.20 21.46
CA GLY A 46 4.56 -2.50 21.55
C GLY A 46 4.35 -3.98 21.86
N THR A 47 3.54 -4.30 22.86
CA THR A 47 3.09 -5.68 23.08
C THR A 47 1.59 -5.77 22.92
N ILE A 48 0.81 -4.92 23.58
CA ILE A 48 -0.65 -4.87 23.44
C ILE A 48 -1.12 -3.74 22.52
N GLY A 49 -2.13 -3.99 21.70
CA GLY A 49 -2.84 -2.96 20.94
C GLY A 49 -3.63 -2.03 21.86
N ASP A 50 -3.71 -0.75 21.53
CA ASP A 50 -4.55 0.19 22.31
C ASP A 50 -6.04 -0.24 22.29
N PRO A 51 -6.90 0.27 23.21
CA PRO A 51 -8.32 -0.07 23.22
C PRO A 51 -9.05 0.24 21.90
N ALA A 52 -8.56 1.17 21.08
CA ALA A 52 -9.09 1.46 19.75
C ALA A 52 -8.70 0.40 18.69
N HIS A 53 -7.65 -0.39 18.93
CA HIS A 53 -7.18 -1.51 18.11
C HIS A 53 -7.94 -2.83 18.36
N GLN A 54 -8.82 -2.92 19.36
CA GLN A 54 -9.59 -4.13 19.70
C GLN A 54 -10.58 -4.56 18.61
N SER A 55 -10.92 -3.67 17.66
CA SER A 55 -11.83 -3.95 16.54
C SER A 55 -11.15 -4.54 15.28
N ARG A 56 -9.83 -4.74 15.28
CA ARG A 56 -9.04 -5.18 14.11
C ARG A 56 -8.38 -6.54 14.32
N SER A 57 -8.17 -7.29 13.23
CA SER A 57 -7.37 -8.53 13.22
C SER A 57 -5.86 -8.23 13.33
N SER A 58 -5.34 -7.90 14.54
CA SER A 58 -3.91 -7.82 14.88
C SER A 58 -3.44 -8.78 16.02
N ASP A 59 -2.34 -9.53 15.83
CA ASP A 59 -1.73 -10.44 16.84
C ASP A 59 -1.28 -9.72 18.14
N HIS A 60 -1.35 -8.38 18.19
CA HIS A 60 -1.23 -7.56 19.41
C HIS A 60 -2.46 -7.61 20.33
N ASN A 61 -3.55 -8.23 19.88
CA ASN A 61 -4.74 -8.45 20.68
C ASN A 61 -4.67 -9.84 21.33
N PRO A 62 -5.19 -10.01 22.56
CA PRO A 62 -5.02 -11.22 23.36
C PRO A 62 -6.01 -12.33 22.97
N TRP A 63 -6.10 -12.68 21.69
CA TRP A 63 -7.12 -13.62 21.20
C TRP A 63 -6.80 -15.08 21.44
N VAL A 64 -5.53 -15.42 21.66
CA VAL A 64 -5.12 -16.78 22.01
C VAL A 64 -5.46 -16.99 23.49
N VAL A 65 -6.29 -17.98 23.82
CA VAL A 65 -6.72 -18.21 25.21
C VAL A 65 -5.96 -19.39 25.81
N ASP A 66 -5.33 -19.17 26.97
CA ASP A 66 -4.64 -20.18 27.78
C ASP A 66 -5.29 -20.24 29.17
N GLY A 67 -6.23 -21.17 29.34
CA GLY A 67 -7.10 -21.20 30.52
C GLY A 67 -8.06 -20.02 30.52
N ALA A 68 -7.93 -19.13 31.51
CA ALA A 68 -8.72 -17.89 31.62
C ALA A 68 -7.95 -16.62 31.19
N ILE A 69 -6.76 -16.79 30.61
CA ILE A 69 -5.84 -15.69 30.28
C ILE A 69 -5.72 -15.55 28.77
N GLY A 70 -5.94 -14.35 28.26
CA GLY A 70 -5.64 -14.02 26.86
C GLY A 70 -4.13 -13.81 26.64
N VAL A 71 -3.60 -14.30 25.54
CA VAL A 71 -2.17 -14.27 25.22
C VAL A 71 -1.96 -13.41 23.99
N VAL A 72 -1.12 -12.40 24.15
CA VAL A 72 -0.67 -11.55 23.07
C VAL A 72 0.57 -12.17 22.42
N THR A 73 0.48 -12.45 21.12
CA THR A 73 1.51 -13.18 20.36
C THR A 73 2.34 -12.29 19.46
N ALA A 74 2.28 -10.97 19.63
CA ALA A 74 3.09 -10.01 18.90
C ALA A 74 3.94 -9.12 19.82
N PHE A 75 5.11 -8.73 19.32
CA PHE A 75 6.02 -7.79 19.94
C PHE A 75 6.66 -6.92 18.86
N ASP A 76 6.56 -5.61 19.05
CA ASP A 76 7.26 -4.61 18.25
C ASP A 76 8.55 -4.20 18.98
N VAL A 77 9.69 -4.31 18.28
CA VAL A 77 10.99 -3.82 18.76
C VAL A 77 11.34 -2.52 18.05
N THR A 78 11.62 -1.47 18.83
CA THR A 78 12.04 -0.16 18.30
C THR A 78 13.31 -0.28 17.44
N HIS A 79 13.32 0.35 16.26
CA HIS A 79 14.54 0.55 15.48
C HIS A 79 15.33 1.73 16.06
N ASP A 80 16.51 1.44 16.61
CA ASP A 80 17.38 2.43 17.23
C ASP A 80 18.86 2.11 16.96
N PRO A 81 19.32 2.30 15.71
CA PRO A 81 20.70 2.03 15.34
C PRO A 81 21.70 2.93 16.07
N ALA A 82 21.27 4.13 16.51
CA ALA A 82 22.11 5.05 17.27
C ALA A 82 22.58 4.45 18.62
N ASN A 83 21.78 3.56 19.22
CA ASN A 83 22.14 2.81 20.42
C ASN A 83 22.39 1.31 20.14
N GLY A 84 22.76 0.97 18.89
CA GLY A 84 23.14 -0.37 18.46
C GLY A 84 21.98 -1.34 18.18
N CYS A 85 20.74 -0.97 18.50
CA CYS A 85 19.55 -1.81 18.30
C CYS A 85 18.99 -1.64 16.89
N ASP A 86 19.67 -2.22 15.90
CA ASP A 86 19.18 -2.24 14.53
C ASP A 86 18.12 -3.33 14.32
N ALA A 87 16.86 -2.90 14.29
CA ALA A 87 15.71 -3.77 14.03
C ALA A 87 15.78 -4.56 12.71
N GLY A 88 16.49 -4.06 11.69
CA GLY A 88 16.70 -4.78 10.43
C GLY A 88 17.65 -5.98 10.61
N LYS A 89 18.73 -5.80 11.38
CA LYS A 89 19.64 -6.91 11.74
C LYS A 89 18.93 -7.95 12.59
N ILE A 90 18.12 -7.53 13.56
CA ILE A 90 17.30 -8.43 14.39
C ILE A 90 16.30 -9.21 13.51
N ALA A 91 15.58 -8.53 12.60
CA ALA A 91 14.63 -9.17 11.69
C ALA A 91 15.30 -10.22 10.79
N ALA A 92 16.47 -9.87 10.23
CA ALA A 92 17.24 -10.76 9.38
C ALA A 92 17.74 -12.00 10.14
N ALA A 93 18.29 -11.82 11.34
CA ALA A 93 18.79 -12.90 12.18
C ALA A 93 17.66 -13.86 12.63
N LEU A 94 16.53 -13.31 13.09
CA LEU A 94 15.36 -14.12 13.46
C LEU A 94 14.80 -14.88 12.25
N ARG A 95 14.69 -14.24 11.09
CA ARG A 95 14.28 -14.92 9.85
C ARG A 95 15.24 -16.05 9.46
N ALA A 96 16.55 -15.81 9.55
CA ALA A 96 17.57 -16.79 9.20
C ALA A 96 17.57 -17.99 10.15
N SER A 97 17.27 -17.77 11.43
CA SER A 97 17.16 -18.84 12.44
C SER A 97 16.03 -19.84 12.11
N LYS A 98 14.99 -19.39 11.39
CA LYS A 98 13.77 -20.16 11.11
C LYS A 98 13.19 -20.81 12.37
N ASP A 99 13.32 -20.11 13.51
CA ASP A 99 12.85 -20.58 14.81
C ASP A 99 11.38 -21.07 14.72
N SER A 100 11.12 -22.26 15.23
CA SER A 100 9.82 -22.93 15.10
C SER A 100 8.69 -22.17 15.80
N ARG A 101 9.02 -21.28 16.74
CA ARG A 101 8.06 -20.44 17.46
C ARG A 101 7.52 -19.29 16.60
N LEU A 102 8.23 -18.88 15.56
CA LEU A 102 7.83 -17.74 14.73
C LEU A 102 6.67 -18.09 13.80
N LYS A 103 5.74 -17.14 13.66
CA LYS A 103 4.63 -17.15 12.70
C LYS A 103 4.96 -16.27 11.50
N TYR A 104 5.35 -15.02 11.74
CA TYR A 104 5.86 -14.11 10.72
C TYR A 104 6.64 -12.93 11.34
N ILE A 105 7.42 -12.25 10.49
CA ILE A 105 8.15 -11.02 10.83
C ILE A 105 7.78 -9.95 9.80
N ILE A 106 7.55 -8.71 10.24
CA ILE A 106 7.33 -7.55 9.37
C ILE A 106 8.40 -6.49 9.66
N TRP A 107 9.12 -6.09 8.63
CA TRP A 107 10.12 -5.03 8.72
C TRP A 107 10.21 -4.29 7.39
N ASN A 108 10.25 -2.96 7.45
CA ASN A 108 10.50 -2.06 6.33
C ASN A 108 9.73 -2.44 5.05
N ARG A 109 8.39 -2.39 5.15
CA ARG A 109 7.44 -2.76 4.10
C ARG A 109 7.57 -4.19 3.54
N ARG A 110 8.19 -5.10 4.29
CA ARG A 110 8.31 -6.52 3.92
C ARG A 110 7.75 -7.41 5.01
N ILE A 111 7.21 -8.57 4.60
CA ILE A 111 6.72 -9.63 5.49
C ILE A 111 7.31 -10.97 5.08
N ALA A 112 7.77 -11.76 6.06
CA ALA A 112 8.21 -13.15 5.87
C ALA A 112 7.42 -14.06 6.83
N ASN A 113 6.85 -15.13 6.30
CA ASN A 113 6.00 -16.07 7.05
C ASN A 113 6.71 -17.41 7.23
N ALA A 114 6.41 -18.10 8.33
CA ALA A 114 6.92 -19.44 8.57
C ALA A 114 6.32 -20.53 7.66
N SER A 115 5.22 -20.20 6.97
CA SER A 115 4.56 -21.05 5.98
C SER A 115 4.55 -20.36 4.61
N ALA A 116 4.48 -21.14 3.53
CA ALA A 116 4.32 -20.61 2.19
C ALA A 116 3.00 -19.82 2.06
N VAL A 117 3.02 -18.76 1.25
CA VAL A 117 1.85 -17.92 0.97
C VAL A 117 1.77 -17.71 -0.54
N GLY A 118 0.73 -18.28 -1.16
CA GLY A 118 0.64 -18.33 -2.62
C GLY A 118 1.81 -19.09 -3.24
N ALA A 119 2.46 -18.51 -4.24
CA ALA A 119 3.65 -19.07 -4.88
C ALA A 119 4.95 -18.81 -4.11
N SER A 120 4.92 -18.01 -3.04
CA SER A 120 6.13 -17.66 -2.29
C SER A 120 6.43 -18.70 -1.21
N PRO A 121 7.63 -19.30 -1.20
CA PRO A 121 8.06 -20.21 -0.14
C PRO A 121 8.09 -19.57 1.26
N ALA A 122 8.10 -20.40 2.29
CA ALA A 122 8.32 -19.96 3.67
C ALA A 122 9.64 -19.18 3.78
N TRP A 123 9.62 -18.12 4.61
CA TRP A 123 10.75 -17.21 4.88
C TRP A 123 11.21 -16.32 3.72
N THR A 124 10.55 -16.38 2.56
CA THR A 124 10.74 -15.41 1.49
C THR A 124 10.15 -14.06 1.89
N TRP A 125 10.93 -12.98 1.74
CA TRP A 125 10.41 -11.62 1.91
C TRP A 125 9.41 -11.31 0.80
N ARG A 126 8.22 -10.85 1.18
CA ARG A 126 7.18 -10.37 0.27
C ARG A 126 6.82 -8.93 0.61
N THR A 127 6.27 -8.21 -0.36
CA THR A 127 5.73 -6.87 -0.12
C THR A 127 4.65 -6.90 0.96
N TYR A 128 4.80 -6.03 1.95
CA TYR A 128 3.80 -5.76 2.98
C TYR A 128 3.02 -4.50 2.63
N THR A 129 1.70 -4.64 2.48
CA THR A 129 0.78 -3.59 2.03
C THR A 129 -0.02 -2.96 3.18
N GLY A 130 0.26 -3.34 4.43
CA GLY A 130 -0.40 -2.73 5.59
C GLY A 130 -0.09 -1.24 5.72
N THR A 131 -0.99 -0.53 6.42
CA THR A 131 -0.93 0.92 6.60
C THR A 131 0.33 1.36 7.34
N ASN A 132 0.68 0.67 8.43
CA ASN A 132 1.93 0.92 9.15
C ASN A 132 3.11 0.34 8.32
N PRO A 133 4.08 1.14 7.87
CA PRO A 133 5.20 0.65 7.06
C PRO A 133 6.22 -0.19 7.81
N HIS A 134 6.21 -0.23 9.16
CA HIS A 134 7.18 -0.96 9.99
C HIS A 134 8.65 -0.55 9.71
N ASN A 135 8.90 0.75 9.51
CA ASN A 135 10.24 1.31 9.29
C ASN A 135 10.83 1.97 10.56
N HIS A 136 10.05 2.10 11.63
CA HIS A 136 10.49 2.61 12.94
C HIS A 136 10.49 1.53 14.04
N HIS A 137 9.95 0.34 13.74
CA HIS A 137 9.99 -0.85 14.59
C HIS A 137 9.88 -2.11 13.73
N CYS A 138 10.43 -3.22 14.21
CA CYS A 138 10.22 -4.55 13.63
C CYS A 138 9.12 -5.27 14.42
N HIS A 139 8.12 -5.77 13.71
CA HIS A 139 7.02 -6.52 14.29
C HIS A 139 7.29 -8.02 14.18
N ILE A 140 7.21 -8.71 15.31
CA ILE A 140 7.52 -10.13 15.43
C ILE A 140 6.29 -10.83 16.00
N SER A 141 5.76 -11.79 15.25
CA SER A 141 4.62 -12.61 15.68
C SER A 141 5.04 -14.06 15.87
N VAL A 142 4.64 -14.65 16.99
CA VAL A 142 4.81 -16.07 17.30
C VAL A 142 3.52 -16.84 17.05
N ARG A 143 3.66 -18.15 16.88
CA ARG A 143 2.51 -19.01 16.57
C ARG A 143 1.57 -19.15 17.77
N PRO A 144 0.27 -19.38 17.53
CA PRO A 144 -0.74 -19.45 18.59
C PRO A 144 -0.72 -20.80 19.33
N GLU A 145 0.10 -21.78 18.97
CA GLU A 145 0.16 -23.04 19.71
C GLU A 145 0.85 -22.88 21.06
N LYS A 146 0.31 -23.54 22.09
CA LYS A 146 0.81 -23.46 23.48
C LYS A 146 2.30 -23.73 23.61
N ALA A 147 2.82 -24.68 22.83
CA ALA A 147 4.24 -24.99 22.79
C ALA A 147 5.08 -23.80 22.32
N ALA A 148 4.63 -23.04 21.31
CA ALA A 148 5.38 -21.92 20.75
C ALA A 148 5.37 -20.67 21.66
N PHE A 149 4.20 -20.29 22.17
CA PHE A 149 4.08 -19.07 22.98
C PHE A 149 4.53 -19.24 24.44
N HIS A 150 4.69 -20.47 24.94
CA HIS A 150 5.30 -20.74 26.26
C HIS A 150 6.80 -20.98 26.23
N ASP A 151 7.37 -21.34 25.07
CA ASP A 151 8.76 -21.74 24.98
C ASP A 151 9.69 -20.53 25.20
N ALA A 152 10.25 -20.48 26.42
CA ALA A 152 11.15 -19.44 26.89
C ALA A 152 12.64 -19.78 26.66
N GLN A 153 12.96 -20.67 25.73
CA GLN A 153 14.34 -20.88 25.28
C GLN A 153 14.92 -19.61 24.66
N ASP A 154 16.25 -19.52 24.68
CA ASP A 154 16.97 -18.38 24.14
C ASP A 154 16.78 -18.27 22.64
N TRP A 155 16.56 -17.04 22.18
CA TRP A 155 16.45 -16.71 20.78
C TRP A 155 17.82 -16.51 20.15
N THR A 156 17.98 -17.07 18.96
CA THR A 156 19.13 -16.79 18.10
C THR A 156 18.85 -15.57 17.24
N PHE A 157 19.13 -14.38 17.77
CA PHE A 157 19.06 -13.09 17.03
C PHE A 157 20.39 -12.33 17.01
N GLN A 158 21.37 -12.81 17.78
CA GLN A 158 22.76 -12.39 17.69
C GLN A 158 23.54 -13.57 17.09
N GLY A 159 23.68 -13.57 15.77
CA GLY A 159 24.50 -14.53 15.05
C GLY A 159 25.88 -13.92 14.80
N GLN A 160 26.92 -14.71 15.09
CA GLN A 160 28.24 -14.71 14.48
C GLN A 160 28.42 -13.65 13.39
N GLN A 161 29.45 -12.81 13.53
CA GLN A 161 30.03 -11.92 12.53
C GLN A 161 29.52 -12.28 11.13
N LEU A 162 28.36 -11.73 10.78
CA LEU A 162 27.83 -11.83 9.43
C LEU A 162 28.93 -11.20 8.59
N PRO A 163 29.43 -11.86 7.54
CA PRO A 163 30.42 -11.25 6.66
C PRO A 163 29.96 -9.82 6.40
N GLU A 164 30.87 -8.86 6.56
CA GLU A 164 30.59 -7.43 6.54
C GLU A 164 29.81 -7.00 5.27
N GLU A 165 29.80 -7.87 4.25
CA GLU A 165 29.03 -7.87 3.01
C GLU A 165 27.51 -8.11 3.14
N ALA A 166 26.97 -8.62 4.25
CA ALA A 166 25.58 -9.15 4.27
C ALA A 166 24.49 -8.21 4.81
N LEU A 167 24.81 -7.02 5.32
CA LEU A 167 23.84 -6.21 6.08
C LEU A 167 23.69 -4.74 5.65
N ALA A 168 24.48 -4.23 4.71
CA ALA A 168 24.33 -2.85 4.23
C ALA A 168 24.23 -2.72 2.70
N GLU A 169 24.76 -3.64 1.91
CA GLU A 169 24.77 -3.51 0.44
C GLU A 169 23.65 -4.32 -0.23
N ASN A 170 23.27 -5.48 0.30
CA ASN A 170 22.49 -6.46 -0.47
C ASN A 170 20.96 -6.26 -0.59
N ALA A 171 20.38 -5.15 -0.17
CA ALA A 171 18.95 -4.90 -0.41
C ALA A 171 18.76 -3.75 -1.38
N GLU A 172 19.40 -2.61 -1.15
CA GLU A 172 19.40 -1.50 -2.09
C GLU A 172 20.33 -1.76 -3.28
N ASP A 173 21.49 -2.40 -3.14
CA ASP A 173 22.31 -2.78 -4.29
C ASP A 173 21.76 -4.02 -5.00
N ALA A 174 21.07 -4.93 -4.31
CA ALA A 174 20.36 -6.01 -5.00
C ALA A 174 19.12 -5.49 -5.72
N GLU A 175 18.31 -4.59 -5.14
CA GLU A 175 17.25 -3.87 -5.87
C GLU A 175 17.85 -3.05 -7.00
N ARG A 176 18.91 -2.27 -6.77
CA ARG A 176 19.58 -1.49 -7.82
C ARG A 176 20.17 -2.39 -8.89
N THR A 177 20.72 -3.56 -8.56
CA THR A 177 21.30 -4.49 -9.54
C THR A 177 20.21 -5.25 -10.28
N LEU A 178 19.11 -5.64 -9.63
CA LEU A 178 17.95 -6.25 -10.29
C LEU A 178 17.26 -5.24 -11.20
N ILE A 179 16.99 -4.04 -10.69
CA ILE A 179 16.41 -2.93 -11.45
C ILE A 179 17.37 -2.50 -12.56
N ALA A 180 18.69 -2.44 -12.34
CA ALA A 180 19.68 -2.15 -13.38
C ALA A 180 19.82 -3.29 -14.40
N ALA A 181 19.61 -4.55 -14.02
CA ALA A 181 19.60 -5.67 -14.95
C ALA A 181 18.31 -5.70 -15.78
N ASP A 182 17.16 -5.49 -15.14
CA ASP A 182 15.85 -5.41 -15.78
C ASP A 182 15.78 -4.19 -16.72
N LEU A 183 16.34 -3.04 -16.32
CA LEU A 183 16.52 -1.87 -17.17
C LEU A 183 17.50 -2.12 -18.32
N ALA A 184 18.52 -2.96 -18.14
CA ALA A 184 19.52 -3.25 -19.18
C ALA A 184 18.97 -4.25 -20.20
N ALA A 185 17.98 -5.05 -19.80
CA ALA A 185 17.24 -5.93 -20.69
C ALA A 185 16.18 -5.20 -21.54
N LEU A 186 15.92 -3.91 -21.26
CA LEU A 186 15.12 -3.06 -22.14
C LEU A 186 15.96 -2.67 -23.37
N PRO A 187 15.43 -2.84 -24.60
CA PRO A 187 16.20 -2.62 -25.81
C PRO A 187 16.65 -1.15 -25.97
N GLY A 188 17.96 -0.90 -25.94
CA GLY A 188 18.56 0.42 -26.20
C GLY A 188 19.08 1.17 -24.96
N ASN A 189 19.26 0.49 -23.83
CA ASN A 189 19.49 1.10 -22.51
C ASN A 189 20.87 0.80 -21.88
N ASP A 190 21.75 0.17 -22.66
CA ASP A 190 22.97 -0.50 -22.21
C ASP A 190 24.12 0.48 -21.89
N ASP A 191 24.05 1.70 -22.44
CA ASP A 191 25.18 2.66 -22.48
C ASP A 191 25.02 3.89 -21.57
N ARG A 192 24.02 3.92 -20.65
CA ARG A 192 23.67 5.13 -19.88
C ARG A 192 23.72 4.96 -18.35
N PRO A 193 23.92 6.05 -17.57
CA PRO A 193 23.87 6.01 -16.10
C PRO A 193 22.50 5.58 -15.54
N LEU A 194 22.49 4.93 -14.36
CA LEU A 194 21.29 4.35 -13.74
C LEU A 194 20.15 5.37 -13.52
N LEU A 195 20.47 6.61 -13.13
CA LEU A 195 19.47 7.66 -12.91
C LEU A 195 18.76 8.04 -14.21
N GLU A 196 19.51 8.18 -15.32
CA GLU A 196 18.94 8.47 -16.64
C GLU A 196 18.08 7.30 -17.12
N ARG A 197 18.51 6.06 -16.87
CA ARG A 197 17.73 4.86 -17.22
C ARG A 197 16.44 4.74 -16.42
N LEU A 198 16.44 5.12 -15.14
CA LEU A 198 15.24 5.13 -14.30
C LEU A 198 14.24 6.21 -14.71
N VAL A 199 14.75 7.39 -15.09
CA VAL A 199 13.93 8.49 -15.62
C VAL A 199 13.37 8.10 -16.99
N ASP A 200 14.23 7.60 -17.90
CA ASP A 200 13.84 7.12 -19.22
C ASP A 200 12.86 5.95 -19.12
N ALA A 201 13.01 5.03 -18.17
CA ALA A 201 12.05 3.94 -17.95
C ALA A 201 10.72 4.41 -17.38
N GLN A 202 10.71 5.45 -16.55
CA GLN A 202 9.46 6.09 -16.12
C GLN A 202 8.74 6.72 -17.32
N ASP A 203 9.50 7.38 -18.20
CA ASP A 203 8.98 7.99 -19.42
C ASP A 203 8.60 6.93 -20.49
N GLU A 204 9.30 5.80 -20.56
CA GLU A 204 9.00 4.66 -21.44
C GLU A 204 7.77 3.90 -20.95
N ILE A 205 7.62 3.67 -19.64
CA ILE A 205 6.39 3.12 -19.08
C ILE A 205 5.23 4.09 -19.30
N GLY A 206 5.46 5.39 -19.10
CA GLY A 206 4.49 6.44 -19.43
C GLY A 206 4.09 6.41 -20.91
N SER A 207 5.06 6.26 -21.81
CA SER A 207 4.89 6.19 -23.26
C SER A 207 4.23 4.88 -23.71
N LEU A 208 4.55 3.75 -23.08
CA LEU A 208 3.92 2.45 -23.32
C LEU A 208 2.48 2.45 -22.82
N LEU A 209 2.20 3.03 -21.66
CA LEU A 209 0.84 3.23 -21.15
C LEU A 209 0.06 4.17 -22.07
N ALA A 210 0.66 5.27 -22.55
CA ALA A 210 0.03 6.18 -23.52
C ALA A 210 -0.23 5.48 -24.86
N THR A 211 0.72 4.67 -25.35
CA THR A 211 0.58 3.87 -26.57
C THR A 211 -0.48 2.79 -26.42
N HIS A 212 -0.52 2.12 -25.27
CA HIS A 212 -1.54 1.12 -24.97
C HIS A 212 -2.92 1.78 -24.85
N ALA A 213 -3.04 2.91 -24.15
CA ALA A 213 -4.26 3.69 -24.07
C ALA A 213 -4.73 4.12 -25.47
N ALA A 214 -3.83 4.64 -26.31
CA ALA A 214 -4.13 5.04 -27.69
C ALA A 214 -4.57 3.85 -28.57
N LYS A 215 -3.96 2.67 -28.40
CA LYS A 215 -4.34 1.44 -29.13
C LYS A 215 -5.66 0.82 -28.64
N THR A 216 -5.97 0.99 -27.35
CA THR A 216 -7.16 0.40 -26.73
C THR A 216 -8.37 1.33 -26.82
N ARG A 217 -8.13 2.63 -26.99
CA ARG A 217 -9.14 3.62 -27.35
C ARG A 217 -9.67 3.27 -28.74
N GLN A 218 -10.86 2.69 -28.80
CA GLN A 218 -11.57 2.53 -30.08
C GLN A 218 -11.67 3.92 -30.72
N ALA A 219 -11.11 4.08 -31.92
CA ALA A 219 -11.41 5.25 -32.74
C ALA A 219 -12.90 5.21 -33.02
N ARG A 220 -13.66 6.06 -32.32
CA ARG A 220 -15.06 6.27 -32.63
C ARG A 220 -15.07 6.87 -34.04
N ALA A 221 -15.78 6.21 -34.96
CA ALA A 221 -15.98 6.75 -36.30
C ALA A 221 -16.52 8.19 -36.13
N GLU A 222 -15.96 9.14 -36.87
CA GLU A 222 -16.53 10.47 -36.98
C GLU A 222 -17.89 10.31 -37.66
N ASP A 223 -18.96 10.27 -36.87
CA ASP A 223 -20.31 10.40 -37.37
C ASP A 223 -20.44 11.83 -37.91
N THR A 224 -20.42 11.95 -39.24
CA THR A 224 -20.45 13.20 -39.99
C THR A 224 -21.84 13.87 -40.06
N GLU A 225 -22.78 13.48 -39.20
CA GLU A 225 -24.05 14.17 -39.02
C GLU A 225 -24.37 14.31 -37.53
N GLU A 226 -23.88 15.40 -36.93
CA GLU A 226 -24.13 15.71 -35.52
C GLU A 226 -25.56 16.25 -35.35
N ALA A 227 -26.51 15.35 -35.11
CA ALA A 227 -27.80 15.72 -34.54
C ALA A 227 -27.57 16.55 -33.25
N PRO A 228 -28.42 17.55 -32.94
CA PRO A 228 -28.21 18.41 -31.78
C PRO A 228 -28.08 17.56 -30.51
N ARG A 229 -26.93 17.68 -29.82
CA ARG A 229 -26.65 16.92 -28.61
C ARG A 229 -27.76 17.18 -27.59
N PRO A 230 -28.38 16.13 -27.02
CA PRO A 230 -29.38 16.29 -25.98
C PRO A 230 -28.81 17.09 -24.81
N THR A 231 -29.62 17.97 -24.24
CA THR A 231 -29.24 18.75 -23.06
C THR A 231 -29.12 17.85 -21.82
N PHE A 232 -28.36 18.29 -20.82
CA PHE A 232 -28.27 17.57 -19.55
C PHE A 232 -29.64 17.30 -18.91
N GLU A 233 -30.55 18.29 -18.93
CA GLU A 233 -31.92 18.13 -18.40
C GLU A 233 -32.70 17.02 -19.10
N GLN A 234 -32.51 16.84 -20.40
CA GLN A 234 -33.19 15.79 -21.17
C GLN A 234 -32.65 14.39 -20.84
N LEU A 235 -31.35 14.27 -20.56
CA LEU A 235 -30.70 12.99 -20.25
C LEU A 235 -30.71 12.64 -18.76
N ARG A 236 -30.93 13.61 -17.87
CA ARG A 236 -30.86 13.43 -16.42
C ARG A 236 -31.71 12.24 -15.92
N PRO A 237 -33.00 12.10 -16.28
CA PRO A 237 -33.82 11.01 -15.75
C PRO A 237 -33.31 9.63 -16.17
N GLU A 238 -32.82 9.51 -17.40
CA GLU A 238 -32.27 8.26 -17.92
C GLU A 238 -30.95 7.90 -17.22
N TYR A 239 -30.04 8.87 -17.06
CA TYR A 239 -28.78 8.63 -16.34
C TYR A 239 -29.01 8.28 -14.86
N GLU A 240 -29.98 8.91 -14.19
CA GLU A 240 -30.36 8.55 -12.82
C GLU A 240 -30.88 7.11 -12.74
N ALA A 241 -31.71 6.69 -13.70
CA ALA A 241 -32.21 5.31 -13.78
C ALA A 241 -31.08 4.30 -14.05
N LEU A 242 -30.18 4.60 -15.00
CA LEU A 242 -29.02 3.77 -15.30
C LEU A 242 -28.08 3.65 -14.11
N TRP A 243 -27.87 4.74 -13.37
CA TRP A 243 -27.06 4.74 -12.15
C TRP A 243 -27.70 3.92 -11.04
N ALA A 244 -29.00 4.10 -10.79
CA ALA A 244 -29.74 3.35 -9.78
C ALA A 244 -29.75 1.84 -10.06
N GLY A 245 -29.77 1.44 -11.34
CA GLY A 245 -29.70 0.06 -11.78
C GLY A 245 -28.29 -0.50 -11.99
N CYS A 246 -27.24 0.30 -11.77
CA CYS A 246 -25.86 -0.09 -12.03
C CYS A 246 -25.39 -1.15 -11.03
N VAL A 247 -25.05 -2.34 -11.53
CA VAL A 247 -24.47 -3.42 -10.73
C VAL A 247 -23.11 -3.81 -11.32
N VAL A 248 -22.10 -3.89 -10.44
CA VAL A 248 -20.78 -4.39 -10.83
C VAL A 248 -20.89 -5.86 -11.18
N ARG A 249 -20.54 -6.20 -12.42
CA ARG A 249 -20.50 -7.61 -12.86
C ARG A 249 -19.42 -8.36 -12.09
N HIS A 250 -19.72 -9.60 -11.68
CA HIS A 250 -18.84 -10.38 -10.82
C HIS A 250 -17.44 -10.56 -11.44
N GLU A 251 -17.36 -10.80 -12.74
CA GLU A 251 -16.11 -10.95 -13.49
C GLU A 251 -15.24 -9.68 -13.55
N ARG A 252 -15.83 -8.49 -13.31
CA ARG A 252 -15.11 -7.20 -13.27
C ARG A 252 -14.90 -6.67 -11.86
N ALA A 253 -15.32 -7.41 -10.82
CA ALA A 253 -15.22 -6.97 -9.43
C ALA A 253 -13.76 -6.67 -9.01
N GLY A 254 -12.80 -7.44 -9.51
CA GLY A 254 -11.37 -7.22 -9.27
C GLY A 254 -10.87 -5.90 -9.88
N GLU A 255 -11.28 -5.59 -11.11
CA GLU A 255 -10.92 -4.34 -11.80
C GLU A 255 -11.51 -3.13 -11.07
N VAL A 256 -12.78 -3.20 -10.66
CA VAL A 256 -13.42 -2.13 -9.88
C VAL A 256 -12.74 -1.95 -8.53
N ALA A 257 -12.40 -3.04 -7.83
CA ALA A 257 -11.68 -2.99 -6.57
C ALA A 257 -10.29 -2.35 -6.73
N TRP A 258 -9.59 -2.65 -7.83
CA TRP A 258 -8.29 -2.04 -8.14
C TRP A 258 -8.42 -0.53 -8.37
N HIS A 259 -9.37 -0.09 -9.19
CA HIS A 259 -9.62 1.34 -9.43
C HIS A 259 -10.01 2.07 -8.14
N ARG A 260 -10.89 1.47 -7.32
CA ARG A 260 -11.27 2.03 -6.02
C ARG A 260 -10.07 2.21 -5.10
N ASN A 261 -9.20 1.20 -5.02
CA ASN A 261 -7.99 1.27 -4.19
C ASN A 261 -7.03 2.37 -4.68
N LYS A 262 -6.89 2.55 -6.00
CA LYS A 262 -6.10 3.65 -6.57
C LYS A 262 -6.69 5.02 -6.28
N LEU A 263 -8.01 5.18 -6.43
CA LEU A 263 -8.72 6.41 -6.06
C LEU A 263 -8.50 6.78 -4.59
N LEU A 264 -8.61 5.80 -3.68
CA LEU A 264 -8.38 6.01 -2.26
C LEU A 264 -6.91 6.31 -1.93
N GLN A 265 -5.97 5.65 -2.61
CA GLN A 265 -4.53 5.91 -2.46
C GLN A 265 -4.17 7.37 -2.81
N TYR A 266 -4.77 7.91 -3.87
CA TYR A 266 -4.45 9.25 -4.37
C TYR A 266 -5.43 10.34 -3.92
N LYS A 267 -6.43 9.97 -3.10
CA LYS A 267 -7.45 10.89 -2.56
C LYS A 267 -6.88 12.24 -2.07
N PRO A 268 -5.78 12.30 -1.30
CA PRO A 268 -5.25 13.60 -0.85
C PRO A 268 -4.89 14.57 -1.98
N ARG A 269 -4.44 14.07 -3.14
CA ARG A 269 -4.13 14.91 -4.32
C ARG A 269 -5.39 15.40 -5.01
N TYR A 270 -6.43 14.56 -5.08
CA TYR A 270 -7.71 14.95 -5.67
C TYR A 270 -8.46 15.95 -4.78
N GLU A 271 -8.34 15.85 -3.46
CA GLU A 271 -8.92 16.80 -2.52
C GLU A 271 -8.31 18.21 -2.68
N GLN A 272 -7.03 18.33 -3.04
CA GLN A 272 -6.41 19.63 -3.33
C GLN A 272 -7.06 20.30 -4.56
N VAL A 273 -7.24 19.56 -5.65
CA VAL A 273 -7.90 20.07 -6.87
C VAL A 273 -9.39 20.34 -6.62
N GLY A 274 -10.05 19.48 -5.85
CA GLY A 274 -11.45 19.67 -5.47
C GLY A 274 -11.66 20.89 -4.57
N ALA A 275 -10.72 21.20 -3.68
CA ALA A 275 -10.78 22.43 -2.88
C ALA A 275 -10.68 23.69 -3.76
N ALA A 276 -9.91 23.65 -4.85
CA ALA A 276 -9.73 24.79 -5.75
C ALA A 276 -10.87 24.95 -6.77
N THR A 277 -11.48 23.85 -7.20
CA THR A 277 -12.50 23.84 -8.28
C THR A 277 -13.92 23.57 -7.79
N ARG A 278 -14.06 23.15 -6.53
CA ARG A 278 -15.28 22.63 -5.90
C ARG A 278 -15.84 21.34 -6.52
N ALA A 279 -15.17 20.79 -7.52
CA ALA A 279 -15.53 19.48 -8.05
C ALA A 279 -15.26 18.39 -6.99
N PRO A 280 -16.12 17.37 -6.87
CA PRO A 280 -15.90 16.27 -5.94
C PRO A 280 -14.59 15.52 -6.25
N TRP A 281 -13.78 15.24 -5.22
CA TRP A 281 -12.47 14.58 -5.38
C TRP A 281 -12.56 13.25 -6.13
N TRP A 282 -13.65 12.49 -5.91
CA TRP A 282 -13.85 11.19 -6.54
C TRP A 282 -14.12 11.33 -8.04
N PHE A 283 -14.78 12.41 -8.47
CA PHE A 283 -15.02 12.70 -9.89
C PHE A 283 -13.70 13.00 -10.59
N ILE A 284 -12.89 13.88 -10.01
CA ILE A 284 -11.54 14.21 -10.51
C ILE A 284 -10.69 12.95 -10.65
N GLY A 285 -10.72 12.07 -9.64
CA GLY A 285 -9.98 10.81 -9.68
C GLY A 285 -10.47 9.85 -10.77
N ILE A 286 -11.78 9.77 -11.02
CA ILE A 286 -12.35 8.95 -12.09
C ILE A 286 -11.94 9.49 -13.47
N VAL A 287 -12.03 10.80 -13.68
CA VAL A 287 -11.54 11.45 -14.91
C VAL A 287 -10.06 11.15 -15.11
N HIS A 288 -9.25 11.24 -14.06
CA HIS A 288 -7.82 10.92 -14.14
C HIS A 288 -7.55 9.45 -14.49
N ALA A 289 -8.38 8.52 -14.01
CA ALA A 289 -8.30 7.12 -14.39
C ALA A 289 -8.61 6.93 -15.88
N LEU A 290 -9.64 7.61 -16.39
CA LEU A 290 -10.10 7.48 -17.78
C LEU A 290 -9.14 8.15 -18.77
N GLU A 291 -8.68 9.36 -18.44
CA GLU A 291 -7.90 10.19 -19.38
C GLU A 291 -6.41 9.88 -19.36
N ALA A 292 -5.87 9.49 -18.20
CA ALA A 292 -4.43 9.31 -18.03
C ALA A 292 -4.03 8.01 -17.33
N SER A 293 -4.97 7.07 -17.08
CA SER A 293 -4.66 5.81 -16.38
C SER A 293 -3.94 6.02 -15.04
N PHE A 294 -4.30 7.08 -14.32
CA PHE A 294 -3.64 7.55 -13.09
C PHE A 294 -2.19 8.07 -13.25
N ASN A 295 -1.76 8.42 -14.46
CA ASN A 295 -0.43 8.98 -14.72
C ASN A 295 -0.34 10.46 -14.33
N PHE A 296 0.34 10.74 -13.22
CA PHE A 296 0.58 12.11 -12.74
C PHE A 296 1.59 12.91 -13.57
N GLN A 297 2.21 12.31 -14.58
CA GLN A 297 3.03 13.02 -15.58
C GLN A 297 2.22 13.38 -16.83
N GLY A 298 0.94 13.03 -16.89
CA GLY A 298 0.02 13.40 -17.97
C GLY A 298 -0.96 14.50 -17.58
N HIS A 299 -1.36 15.31 -18.55
CA HIS A 299 -2.44 16.27 -18.45
C HIS A 299 -3.76 15.56 -18.14
N LEU A 300 -4.51 16.08 -17.17
CA LEU A 300 -5.86 15.57 -16.88
C LEU A 300 -6.83 15.74 -18.06
N HIS A 301 -6.53 16.67 -18.98
CA HIS A 301 -7.34 16.93 -20.17
C HIS A 301 -7.51 15.70 -21.06
N ASN A 302 -6.43 14.98 -21.33
CA ASN A 302 -6.38 13.97 -22.39
C ASN A 302 -5.21 12.97 -22.29
N GLY A 303 -4.41 13.06 -21.22
CA GLY A 303 -3.25 12.21 -20.99
C GLY A 303 -1.93 12.64 -21.64
N ASP A 304 -1.88 13.76 -22.38
CA ASP A 304 -0.64 14.25 -23.00
C ASP A 304 0.44 14.58 -21.93
N PRO A 305 1.74 14.47 -22.23
CA PRO A 305 2.80 14.72 -21.24
C PRO A 305 2.81 16.15 -20.67
N LEU A 306 3.00 16.30 -19.35
CA LEU A 306 3.17 17.57 -18.64
C LEU A 306 4.49 18.30 -18.97
N SER A 307 5.34 17.77 -19.85
CA SER A 307 6.54 18.47 -20.32
C SER A 307 6.23 19.48 -21.43
N VAL A 308 5.08 19.33 -22.08
CA VAL A 308 4.61 20.16 -23.20
C VAL A 308 3.16 20.57 -22.97
N ARG A 309 2.60 21.41 -23.83
CA ARG A 309 1.14 21.64 -23.85
C ARG A 309 0.45 20.48 -24.57
N THR A 310 -0.83 20.29 -24.29
CA THR A 310 -1.66 19.29 -24.99
C THR A 310 -1.62 19.50 -26.50
N VAL A 311 -1.44 18.42 -27.25
CA VAL A 311 -1.53 18.37 -28.71
C VAL A 311 -2.86 17.73 -29.11
N ASN A 312 -3.31 16.73 -28.36
CA ASN A 312 -4.62 16.13 -28.52
C ASN A 312 -5.72 17.10 -28.05
N VAL A 313 -6.94 16.92 -28.54
CA VAL A 313 -8.08 17.76 -28.15
C VAL A 313 -8.40 17.57 -26.66
N PRO A 314 -8.59 18.65 -25.87
CA PRO A 314 -8.44 20.06 -26.24
C PRO A 314 -6.97 20.48 -26.37
N ALA A 315 -6.57 20.98 -27.54
CA ALA A 315 -5.18 21.35 -27.83
C ALA A 315 -4.76 22.68 -27.16
N ASN A 316 -3.45 22.84 -26.97
CA ASN A 316 -2.78 24.03 -26.41
C ASN A 316 -3.13 24.37 -24.95
N ARG A 317 -3.48 23.37 -24.15
CA ARG A 317 -3.75 23.49 -22.71
C ARG A 317 -2.52 23.12 -21.85
N PRO A 318 -2.42 23.66 -20.63
CA PRO A 318 -3.22 24.75 -20.05
C PRO A 318 -2.93 26.10 -20.71
N ARG A 319 -3.89 27.05 -20.66
CA ARG A 319 -3.78 28.34 -21.39
C ARG A 319 -2.58 29.17 -20.93
N GLN A 320 -2.35 29.22 -19.62
CA GLN A 320 -1.12 29.75 -19.02
C GLN A 320 -0.18 28.58 -18.76
N TRP A 321 1.08 28.68 -19.21
CA TRP A 321 2.08 27.62 -19.11
C TRP A 321 3.34 28.18 -18.44
N ASN A 322 3.59 27.81 -17.18
CA ASN A 322 4.81 28.20 -16.45
C ASN A 322 5.53 26.94 -15.96
N PRO A 323 6.51 26.40 -16.72
CA PRO A 323 7.24 25.21 -16.32
C PRO A 323 8.08 25.45 -15.05
N PRO A 324 8.21 24.43 -14.16
CA PRO A 324 7.57 23.13 -14.25
C PRO A 324 6.07 23.22 -13.88
N ASN A 325 5.18 22.78 -14.77
CA ASN A 325 3.76 22.70 -14.43
C ASN A 325 3.53 21.39 -13.71
N ASP A 326 3.11 21.49 -12.46
CA ASP A 326 2.68 20.34 -11.70
C ASP A 326 1.31 19.86 -12.19
N TRP A 327 1.02 18.59 -11.91
CA TRP A 327 -0.23 17.95 -12.28
C TRP A 327 -1.48 18.66 -11.73
N ALA A 328 -1.41 19.24 -10.52
CA ALA A 328 -2.57 19.87 -9.88
C ALA A 328 -2.96 21.15 -10.64
N SER A 329 -1.99 21.95 -11.05
CA SER A 329 -2.20 23.13 -11.90
C SER A 329 -2.87 22.77 -13.23
N SER A 330 -2.41 21.70 -13.90
CA SER A 330 -3.07 21.19 -15.12
C SER A 330 -4.49 20.66 -14.85
N ALA A 331 -4.70 19.97 -13.74
CA ALA A 331 -5.98 19.40 -13.37
C ALA A 331 -7.02 20.49 -13.10
N ILE A 332 -6.63 21.58 -12.43
CA ILE A 332 -7.49 22.74 -12.18
C ILE A 332 -7.93 23.39 -13.50
N ASP A 333 -7.02 23.57 -14.46
CA ASP A 333 -7.36 24.11 -15.80
C ASP A 333 -8.32 23.19 -16.56
N ALA A 334 -8.16 21.86 -16.47
CA ALA A 334 -9.06 20.88 -17.09
C ALA A 334 -10.47 20.95 -16.52
N ILE A 335 -10.60 20.82 -15.20
CA ILE A 335 -11.91 20.81 -14.52
C ILE A 335 -12.64 22.15 -14.69
N THR A 336 -11.92 23.27 -14.65
CA THR A 336 -12.51 24.60 -14.84
C THR A 336 -12.86 24.84 -16.31
N GLY A 337 -12.00 24.43 -17.24
CA GLY A 337 -12.16 24.65 -18.68
C GLY A 337 -13.31 23.89 -19.31
N GLU A 338 -13.62 22.69 -18.80
CA GLU A 338 -14.76 21.86 -19.22
C GLU A 338 -16.08 22.21 -18.51
N GLY A 339 -16.07 23.19 -17.60
CA GLY A 339 -17.27 23.63 -16.88
C GLY A 339 -17.72 22.67 -15.77
N PHE A 340 -16.84 21.79 -15.29
CA PHE A 340 -17.11 20.89 -14.16
C PHE A 340 -16.88 21.53 -12.78
N ALA A 341 -16.33 22.75 -12.74
CA ALA A 341 -16.20 23.53 -11.52
C ALA A 341 -17.55 24.14 -11.10
N GLY A 342 -17.90 24.08 -9.80
CA GLY A 342 -19.20 24.54 -9.29
C GLY A 342 -19.22 24.80 -7.79
#